data_AF-A0AAD8GRM6-F1
#
_entry.id   AF-A0AAD8GRM6-F1
#
_cell.length_a   1.000
_cell.length_b   1.000
_cell.length_c   1.000
_cell.angle_alpha   90.00
_cell.angle_beta   90.00
_cell.angle_gamma   90.00
#
_symmetry.space_group_name_H-M   'P 1'
#
loop_
_entity.id
_entity.type
_entity.pdbx_description
1 polymer ?
#
loop_
_entity_poly.entity_id
_entity_poly.type
_entity_poly.pdbx_seq_one_letter_code
_entity_poly.pdbx_strand_id
1 'polypeptide(L)'
;MNKPEDEEKYEAGLDNHGCWGGPKSGRLRGLQNAPKLFSGINFYFSGDYLPAYKDDLLNLVTTAGGFQYNMGNEESVLLQRFRTAEDLATEYGYRVLKHTWILESVAASKLLPYY
;
A
#
# COMPACT_ATOMS: atom_id res chain seq x y z
N MET A 1 -1.95 -31.95 -27.53
CA MET A 1 -1.28 -30.80 -26.89
C MET A 1 -2.35 -29.93 -26.25
N ASN A 2 -2.26 -29.67 -24.95
CA ASN A 2 -3.13 -28.69 -24.30
C ASN A 2 -2.63 -27.28 -24.62
N LYS A 3 -3.55 -26.36 -24.89
CA LYS A 3 -3.25 -24.95 -25.14
C LYS A 3 -3.52 -24.17 -23.85
N PRO A 4 -2.85 -23.03 -23.60
CA PRO A 4 -3.24 -22.13 -22.52
C PRO A 4 -4.69 -21.67 -22.72
N GLU A 5 -5.49 -21.74 -21.67
CA GLU A 5 -6.83 -21.19 -21.63
C GLU A 5 -6.76 -19.69 -21.28
N ASP A 6 -7.85 -18.97 -21.59
CA ASP A 6 -7.99 -17.54 -21.31
C ASP A 6 -8.12 -17.27 -19.80
N GLU A 7 -7.15 -16.55 -19.22
CA GLU A 7 -7.10 -16.25 -17.78
C GLU A 7 -8.25 -15.35 -17.32
N GLU A 8 -8.84 -14.53 -18.18
CA GLU A 8 -9.91 -13.60 -17.80
C GLU A 8 -11.16 -14.33 -17.28
N LYS A 9 -11.40 -15.56 -17.76
CA LYS A 9 -12.51 -16.41 -17.32
C LYS A 9 -12.35 -16.92 -15.89
N TYR A 10 -11.12 -16.92 -15.39
CA TYR A 10 -10.74 -17.46 -14.08
C TYR A 10 -10.17 -16.38 -13.15
N GLU A 11 -10.27 -15.11 -13.54
CA GLU A 11 -9.80 -13.98 -12.74
C GLU A 11 -10.58 -13.88 -11.41
N ALA A 12 -9.86 -13.77 -10.30
CA ALA A 12 -10.47 -13.70 -8.98
C ALA A 12 -11.34 -12.44 -8.83
N GLY A 13 -12.60 -12.62 -8.48
CA GLY A 13 -13.60 -11.56 -8.42
C GLY A 13 -13.90 -11.01 -7.03
N LEU A 14 -13.67 -11.77 -5.95
CA LEU A 14 -14.05 -11.42 -4.58
C LEU A 14 -13.06 -12.05 -3.59
N ASP A 15 -12.62 -11.28 -2.59
CA ASP A 15 -11.82 -11.80 -1.47
C ASP A 15 -12.67 -12.09 -0.22
N ASN A 16 -12.03 -12.61 0.84
CA ASN A 16 -12.66 -12.89 2.13
C ASN A 16 -12.96 -11.64 2.98
N HIS A 17 -12.55 -10.45 2.52
CA HIS A 17 -12.79 -9.15 3.17
C HIS A 17 -13.86 -8.33 2.45
N GLY A 18 -14.43 -8.84 1.36
CA GLY A 18 -15.51 -8.19 0.60
C GLY A 18 -15.03 -7.28 -0.53
N CYS A 19 -13.74 -7.24 -0.85
CA CYS A 19 -13.24 -6.46 -1.98
C CYS A 19 -13.61 -7.15 -3.30
N TRP A 20 -14.34 -6.43 -4.16
CA TRP A 20 -14.82 -6.95 -5.44
C TRP A 20 -14.06 -6.33 -6.62
N GLY A 21 -13.59 -7.18 -7.55
CA GLY A 21 -13.03 -6.76 -8.83
C GLY A 21 -11.64 -6.10 -8.77
N GLY A 22 -10.91 -6.23 -7.66
CA GLY A 22 -9.56 -5.70 -7.48
C GLY A 22 -8.56 -6.13 -8.55
N PRO A 23 -8.35 -7.45 -8.76
CA PRO A 23 -7.43 -7.96 -9.78
C PRO A 23 -7.75 -7.42 -11.18
N LYS A 24 -9.02 -7.49 -11.59
CA LYS A 24 -9.50 -6.96 -12.87
C LYS A 24 -9.21 -5.47 -13.02
N SER A 25 -9.48 -4.69 -11.98
CA SER A 25 -9.22 -3.24 -11.97
C SER A 25 -7.73 -2.95 -12.10
N GLY A 26 -6.87 -3.70 -11.41
CA GLY A 26 -5.42 -3.60 -11.51
C GLY A 26 -4.90 -3.94 -12.91
N ARG A 27 -5.40 -5.02 -13.51
CA ARG A 27 -5.06 -5.42 -14.88
C ARG A 27 -5.45 -4.34 -15.89
N LEU A 28 -6.69 -3.84 -15.82
CA LEU A 28 -7.17 -2.79 -16.73
C LEU A 28 -6.37 -1.49 -16.57
N ARG A 29 -5.99 -1.10 -15.35
CA ARG A 29 -5.11 0.05 -15.09
C ARG A 29 -3.77 -0.11 -15.81
N GLY A 30 -3.16 -1.29 -15.72
CA GLY A 30 -1.92 -1.61 -16.42
C GLY A 30 -2.05 -1.56 -17.94
N LEU A 31 -3.10 -2.19 -18.49
CA LEU A 31 -3.39 -2.19 -19.93
C LEU A 31 -3.63 -0.78 -20.49
N GLN A 32 -4.22 0.11 -19.69
CA GLN A 32 -4.48 1.50 -20.06
C GLN A 32 -3.27 2.43 -19.82
N ASN A 33 -2.13 1.91 -19.34
CA ASN A 33 -0.98 2.71 -18.91
C ASN A 33 -1.36 3.83 -17.93
N ALA A 34 -2.41 3.61 -17.12
CA ALA A 34 -2.85 4.58 -16.14
C ALA A 34 -1.82 4.69 -14.99
N PRO A 35 -1.79 5.81 -14.25
CA PRO A 35 -0.89 5.96 -13.12
C PRO A 35 -1.02 4.81 -12.12
N LYS A 36 0.13 4.38 -11.58
CA LYS A 36 0.17 3.36 -10.51
C LYS A 36 -0.62 3.84 -9.29
N LEU A 37 -1.14 2.88 -8.52
CA LEU A 37 -2.09 3.13 -7.43
C LEU A 37 -1.62 4.20 -6.43
N PHE A 38 -0.34 4.19 -6.09
CA PHE A 38 0.26 5.11 -5.12
C PHE A 38 1.17 6.17 -5.76
N SER A 39 1.04 6.38 -7.07
CA SER A 39 1.83 7.40 -7.78
C SER A 39 1.63 8.79 -7.15
N GLY A 40 2.73 9.43 -6.77
CA GLY A 40 2.72 10.74 -6.13
C GLY A 40 2.42 10.73 -4.62
N ILE A 41 2.35 9.57 -3.99
CA ILE A 41 2.13 9.43 -2.54
C ILE A 41 3.45 9.02 -1.86
N ASN A 42 3.78 9.73 -0.78
CA ASN A 42 4.92 9.43 0.06
C ASN A 42 4.47 8.68 1.32
N PHE A 43 5.22 7.65 1.70
CA PHE A 43 4.95 6.81 2.85
C PHE A 43 6.05 6.91 3.88
N TYR A 44 5.62 6.89 5.15
CA TYR A 44 6.47 6.76 6.32
C TYR A 44 5.86 5.70 7.24
N PHE A 45 6.63 4.66 7.55
CA PHE A 45 6.19 3.60 8.46
C PHE A 45 6.67 3.91 9.86
N SER A 46 5.73 4.27 10.73
CA SER A 46 5.92 4.48 12.17
C SER A 46 5.47 3.25 12.95
N GLY A 47 6.21 2.90 14.01
CA GLY A 47 5.89 1.80 14.93
C GLY A 47 6.73 0.54 14.74
N ASP A 48 6.49 -0.43 15.61
CA ASP A 48 7.22 -1.70 15.67
C ASP A 48 6.52 -2.75 14.79
N TYR A 49 7.08 -2.98 13.60
CA TYR A 49 6.66 -4.04 12.69
C TYR A 49 7.62 -5.22 12.80
N LEU A 50 7.11 -6.44 12.62
CA LEU A 50 7.99 -7.57 12.32
C LEU A 50 8.78 -7.25 11.04
N PRO A 51 10.12 -7.45 11.00
CA PRO A 51 10.95 -7.04 9.87
C PRO A 51 10.45 -7.53 8.51
N ALA A 52 10.15 -8.83 8.39
CA ALA A 52 9.63 -9.41 7.15
C ALA A 52 8.30 -8.77 6.71
N TYR A 53 7.42 -8.47 7.67
CA TYR A 53 6.15 -7.82 7.38
C TYR A 53 6.33 -6.37 6.90
N LYS A 54 7.28 -5.64 7.49
CA LYS A 54 7.64 -4.29 7.04
C LYS A 54 8.20 -4.31 5.62
N ASP A 55 9.03 -5.29 5.29
CA ASP A 55 9.58 -5.46 3.95
C ASP A 55 8.48 -5.77 2.91
N ASP A 56 7.51 -6.61 3.26
CA ASP A 56 6.35 -6.88 2.41
C ASP A 56 5.52 -5.61 2.16
N LEU A 57 5.25 -4.81 3.20
CA LEU A 57 4.54 -3.54 3.07
C LEU A 57 5.32 -2.54 2.19
N LEU A 58 6.64 -2.49 2.34
CA LEU A 58 7.50 -1.65 1.52
C LEU A 58 7.48 -2.08 0.05
N ASN A 59 7.53 -3.39 -0.21
CA ASN A 59 7.44 -3.96 -1.55
C ASN A 59 6.09 -3.61 -2.20
N LEU A 60 4.99 -3.69 -1.45
CA LEU A 60 3.66 -3.28 -1.93
C LEU A 60 3.64 -1.81 -2.32
N VAL A 61 4.10 -0.93 -1.44
CA VAL A 61 4.11 0.52 -1.66
C VAL A 61 4.94 0.89 -2.89
N THR A 62 6.18 0.39 -2.97
CA THR A 62 7.12 0.71 -4.04
C THR A 62 6.68 0.15 -5.39
N THR A 63 6.16 -1.08 -5.42
CA THR A 63 5.61 -1.69 -6.65
C THR A 63 4.43 -0.88 -7.19
N ALA A 64 3.55 -0.42 -6.29
CA ALA A 64 2.42 0.45 -6.59
C ALA A 64 2.79 1.92 -6.84
N GLY A 65 4.09 2.26 -6.88
CA GLY A 65 4.58 3.59 -7.28
C GLY A 65 4.61 4.64 -6.17
N GLY A 66 4.45 4.24 -4.92
CA GLY A 66 4.66 5.10 -3.76
C GLY A 66 6.15 5.23 -3.44
N PHE A 67 6.52 6.36 -2.84
CA PHE A 67 7.89 6.62 -2.42
C PHE A 67 8.02 6.46 -0.89
N GLN A 68 8.99 5.66 -0.46
CA GLN A 68 9.34 5.51 0.96
C GLN A 68 10.40 6.55 1.32
N TYR A 69 10.13 7.37 2.33
CA TYR A 69 11.20 8.14 2.98
C TYR A 69 12.03 7.21 3.88
N ASN A 70 13.27 6.95 3.47
CA ASN A 70 14.24 6.25 4.29
C ASN A 70 14.99 7.29 5.13
N MET A 71 14.54 7.53 6.37
CA MET A 71 15.34 8.33 7.29
C MET A 71 16.56 7.50 7.70
N GLY A 72 17.76 8.05 7.48
CA GLY A 72 19.02 7.40 7.82
C GLY A 72 19.15 7.04 9.30
N ASN A 73 20.23 6.33 9.60
CA ASN A 73 20.56 5.54 10.80
C ASN A 73 20.61 6.28 12.16
N GLU A 74 19.65 7.14 12.48
CA GLU A 74 19.46 7.73 13.82
C GLU A 74 18.34 7.01 14.59
N GLU A 75 18.37 5.68 14.58
CA GLU A 75 17.35 4.82 15.22
C GLU A 75 17.24 5.02 16.75
N SER A 76 18.25 5.57 17.44
CA SER A 76 18.23 5.64 18.91
C SER A 76 17.43 6.80 19.51
N VAL A 77 17.13 7.86 18.73
CA VAL A 77 16.34 9.02 19.21
C VAL A 77 14.87 8.94 18.75
N LEU A 78 14.57 8.12 17.73
CA LEU A 78 13.24 8.03 17.11
C LEU A 78 12.22 7.25 17.96
N LEU A 79 12.65 6.30 18.79
CA LEU A 79 11.76 5.55 19.70
C LEU A 79 11.03 6.44 20.71
N GLN A 80 11.64 7.56 21.12
CA GLN A 80 11.01 8.55 21.99
C GLN A 80 10.02 9.47 21.23
N ARG A 81 10.11 9.49 19.88
CA ARG A 81 9.33 10.35 18.98
C ARG A 81 8.12 9.62 18.40
N PHE A 82 7.79 8.37 18.74
CA PHE A 82 6.65 7.69 18.12
C PHE A 82 5.30 8.38 18.38
N ARG A 83 5.06 8.89 19.60
CA ARG A 83 3.86 9.73 19.88
C ARG A 83 3.98 11.09 19.19
N THR A 84 5.16 11.68 19.27
CA THR A 84 5.46 12.97 18.63
C THR A 84 5.34 12.91 17.11
N ALA A 85 5.59 11.77 16.46
CA ALA A 85 5.56 11.64 15.01
C ALA A 85 4.12 11.64 14.49
N GLU A 86 3.19 11.02 15.21
CA GLU A 86 1.75 11.09 14.88
C GLU A 86 1.20 12.49 15.15
N ASP A 87 1.57 13.09 16.29
CA ASP A 87 1.19 14.45 16.65
C ASP A 87 1.75 15.47 15.62
N LEU A 88 3.03 15.37 15.28
CA LEU A 88 3.69 16.21 14.25
C LEU A 88 3.12 15.93 12.86
N ALA A 89 2.88 14.68 12.50
CA ALA A 89 2.26 14.35 11.22
C ALA A 89 0.95 15.12 11.08
N THR A 90 0.11 15.06 12.12
CA THR A 90 -1.15 15.81 12.17
C THR A 90 -0.93 17.33 12.13
N GLU A 91 0.02 17.86 12.91
CA GLU A 91 0.37 19.29 12.95
C GLU A 91 0.76 19.84 11.57
N TYR A 92 1.58 19.09 10.82
CA TYR A 92 2.05 19.47 9.49
C TYR A 92 1.10 19.05 8.35
N GLY A 93 -0.09 18.53 8.68
CA GLY A 93 -1.13 18.17 7.70
C GLY A 93 -0.92 16.82 6.99
N TYR A 94 0.00 15.99 7.48
CA TYR A 94 0.13 14.59 7.07
C TYR A 94 -0.98 13.74 7.70
N ARG A 95 -1.25 12.60 7.08
CA ARG A 95 -2.26 11.64 7.54
C ARG A 95 -1.59 10.44 8.21
N VAL A 96 -2.03 10.12 9.42
CA VAL A 96 -1.69 8.89 10.12
C VAL A 96 -2.76 7.85 9.82
N LEU A 97 -2.38 6.74 9.19
CA LEU A 97 -3.29 5.66 8.81
C LEU A 97 -2.75 4.32 9.29
N LYS A 98 -3.64 3.39 9.63
CA LYS A 98 -3.26 2.00 9.90
C LYS A 98 -2.69 1.36 8.64
N HIS A 99 -1.71 0.48 8.81
CA HIS A 99 -1.13 -0.28 7.69
C HIS A 99 -2.19 -1.07 6.89
N THR A 100 -3.33 -1.44 7.50
CA THR A 100 -4.42 -2.16 6.83
C THR A 100 -5.01 -1.35 5.68
N TRP A 101 -4.98 -0.02 5.73
CA TRP A 101 -5.41 0.83 4.62
C TRP A 101 -4.61 0.57 3.34
N ILE A 102 -3.31 0.24 3.45
CA ILE A 102 -2.47 -0.14 2.32
C ILE A 102 -2.98 -1.46 1.73
N LEU A 103 -3.22 -2.45 2.57
CA LEU A 103 -3.68 -3.77 2.15
C LEU A 103 -5.04 -3.69 1.46
N GLU A 104 -5.98 -2.98 2.07
CA GLU A 104 -7.33 -2.80 1.56
C GLU A 104 -7.34 -1.99 0.24
N SER A 105 -6.49 -0.95 0.14
CA SER A 105 -6.37 -0.17 -1.10
C SER A 105 -5.75 -0.99 -2.24
N VAL A 106 -4.77 -1.84 -1.95
CA VAL A 106 -4.18 -2.76 -2.93
C VAL A 106 -5.18 -3.83 -3.34
N ALA A 107 -5.87 -4.46 -2.39
CA ALA A 107 -6.88 -5.48 -2.63
C ALA A 107 -8.03 -4.95 -3.51
N ALA A 108 -8.45 -3.70 -3.30
CA ALA A 108 -9.46 -3.03 -4.12
C ALA A 108 -8.91 -2.40 -5.42
N SER A 109 -7.58 -2.35 -5.60
CA SER A 109 -6.90 -1.56 -6.65
C SER A 109 -7.37 -0.10 -6.73
N LYS A 110 -7.68 0.48 -5.58
CA LYS A 110 -8.29 1.81 -5.43
C LYS A 110 -7.84 2.45 -4.12
N LEU A 111 -7.56 3.75 -4.14
CA LEU A 111 -7.36 4.52 -2.91
C LEU A 111 -8.68 4.57 -2.14
N LEU A 112 -8.71 3.89 -0.99
CA LEU A 112 -9.89 3.90 -0.13
C LEU A 112 -10.00 5.22 0.63
N PRO A 113 -11.23 5.66 0.95
CA PRO A 113 -11.43 6.78 1.86
C PRO A 113 -10.72 6.51 3.19
N TYR A 114 -10.17 7.57 3.76
CA TYR A 114 -9.63 7.61 5.11
C TYR A 114 -10.70 8.26 6.00
N TYR A 115 -11.10 7.58 7.07
CA TYR A 115 -12.07 8.07 8.06
C TYR A 115 -11.38 8.27 9.41
#